data_AF-A6NSR0-F1
#
_entry.id   AF-A6NSR0-F1
#
_cell.length_a   1.000
_cell.length_b   1.000
_cell.length_c   1.000
_cell.angle_alpha   90.00
_cell.angle_beta   90.00
_cell.angle_gamma   90.00
#
_symmetry.space_group_name_H-M   'P 1'
#
loop_
_entity.id
_entity.type
_entity.pdbx_description
1 polymer ?
#
loop_
_entity_poly.entity_id
_entity_poly.type
_entity_poly.pdbx_seq_one_letter_code
_entity_poly.pdbx_strand_id
1 'polypeptide(L)'
;MDLSEAAISQHLKILRDTELVIGEKNGYFMHYSVNRQLLKDTAKELESWAAIPCDTCCPEHGACMIKEAEHCHLAGRTNTGRTDT
;
A
#
# COMPACT_ATOMS: atom_id res chain seq x y z
N MET A 1 5.52 20.94 -2.35
CA MET A 1 4.74 19.79 -2.86
C MET A 1 3.83 20.35 -3.93
N ASP A 2 4.19 20.21 -5.20
CA ASP A 2 3.42 20.76 -6.31
C ASP A 2 2.55 19.63 -6.91
N LEU A 3 1.36 19.43 -6.35
CA LEU A 3 0.34 18.59 -6.98
C LEU A 3 -0.55 19.45 -7.87
N SER A 4 -0.82 18.98 -9.09
CA SER A 4 -1.79 19.63 -9.97
C SER A 4 -3.22 19.49 -9.43
N GLU A 5 -4.08 20.46 -9.73
CA GLU A 5 -5.50 20.42 -9.37
C GLU A 5 -6.18 19.16 -9.92
N ALA A 6 -5.81 18.73 -11.13
CA ALA A 6 -6.30 17.49 -11.72
C ALA A 6 -5.92 16.25 -10.89
N ALA A 7 -4.67 16.18 -10.42
CA ALA A 7 -4.22 15.08 -9.56
C ALA A 7 -4.95 15.08 -8.20
N ILE A 8 -5.15 16.26 -7.60
CA ILE A 8 -5.91 16.38 -6.34
C ILE A 8 -7.35 15.92 -6.54
N SER A 9 -8.01 16.36 -7.61
CA SER A 9 -9.38 15.97 -7.95
C SER A 9 -9.51 14.46 -8.16
N GLN A 10 -8.53 13.85 -8.85
CA GLN A 10 -8.48 12.41 -9.04
C GLN A 10 -8.35 11.66 -7.71
N HIS A 11 -7.43 12.08 -6.83
CA HIS A 11 -7.28 11.46 -5.52
C HIS A 11 -8.55 11.61 -4.67
N LEU A 12 -9.13 12.81 -4.59
CA LEU A 12 -10.36 13.06 -3.83
C LEU A 12 -11.54 12.23 -4.33
N LYS A 13 -11.63 12.00 -5.65
CA LYS A 13 -12.64 11.10 -6.21
C LYS A 13 -12.45 9.68 -5.65
N ILE A 14 -11.25 9.12 -5.75
CA ILE A 14 -10.95 7.77 -5.25
C ILE A 14 -11.25 7.67 -3.75
N LEU A 15 -10.79 8.64 -2.96
CA LEU A 15 -10.99 8.65 -1.52
C LEU A 15 -12.46 8.81 -1.09
N ARG A 16 -13.27 9.47 -1.91
CA ARG A 16 -14.72 9.55 -1.70
C ARG A 16 -15.42 8.25 -2.08
N ASP A 17 -15.00 7.63 -3.19
CA ASP A 17 -15.57 6.38 -3.67
C ASP A 17 -15.26 5.21 -2.69
N THR A 18 -14.20 5.31 -1.88
CA THR A 18 -13.88 4.39 -0.78
C THR A 18 -14.43 4.81 0.58
N GLU A 19 -15.25 5.87 0.64
CA GLU A 19 -15.84 6.43 1.87
C GLU A 19 -14.82 6.94 2.91
N LEU A 20 -13.53 6.99 2.57
CA LEU A 20 -12.48 7.52 3.43
C LEU A 20 -12.59 9.04 3.61
N VAL A 21 -13.19 9.71 2.62
CA VAL A 21 -13.48 11.14 2.64
C VAL A 21 -14.95 11.37 2.28
N ILE A 22 -15.59 12.27 3.00
CA ILE A 22 -16.96 12.72 2.76
C ILE A 22 -16.89 14.08 2.08
N GLY A 23 -17.54 14.22 0.93
CA GLY A 23 -17.64 15.48 0.20
C GLY A 23 -19.04 16.10 0.37
N GLU A 24 -19.11 17.29 0.94
CA GLU A 24 -20.35 18.05 1.12
C GLU A 24 -20.32 19.32 0.27
N LYS A 25 -21.42 19.62 -0.43
CA LYS A 25 -21.54 20.85 -1.21
C LYS A 25 -21.95 22.01 -0.30
N ASN A 26 -21.04 22.95 -0.07
CA ASN A 26 -21.26 24.16 0.71
C ASN A 26 -21.22 25.39 -0.21
N GLY A 27 -22.39 25.75 -0.74
CA GLY A 27 -22.53 26.83 -1.71
C GLY A 27 -21.80 26.53 -3.02
N TYR A 28 -20.79 27.33 -3.34
CA TYR A 28 -19.98 27.17 -4.55
C TYR A 28 -18.88 26.10 -4.41
N PHE A 29 -18.48 25.77 -3.18
CA PHE A 29 -17.32 24.91 -2.93
C PHE A 29 -17.73 23.52 -2.45
N MET A 30 -16.94 22.52 -2.84
CA MET A 30 -16.99 21.19 -2.22
C MET A 30 -16.07 21.19 -0.99
N HIS A 31 -16.63 20.88 0.16
CA HIS A 31 -15.89 20.70 1.39
C HIS A 31 -15.68 19.22 1.62
N TYR A 32 -14.42 18.83 1.81
CA TYR A 32 -14.05 17.46 2.07
C TYR A 32 -13.68 17.30 3.54
N SER A 33 -14.25 16.29 4.20
CA SER A 33 -13.90 15.89 5.55
C SER A 33 -13.48 14.44 5.56
N VAL A 34 -12.51 14.10 6.40
CA VAL A 34 -12.00 12.72 6.49
C VAL A 34 -12.89 11.91 7.42
N ASN A 35 -13.25 10.70 7.00
CA ASN A 35 -13.82 9.70 7.87
C ASN A 35 -12.73 9.17 8.83
N ARG A 36 -12.63 9.82 9.99
CA ARG A 36 -11.55 9.56 10.96
C ARG A 36 -11.57 8.15 11.53
N GLN A 37 -12.74 7.53 11.63
CA GLN A 37 -12.86 6.18 12.17
C GLN A 37 -12.30 5.18 11.15
N LEU A 38 -12.81 5.22 9.92
CA LEU A 38 -12.34 4.36 8.84
C LEU A 38 -10.84 4.54 8.60
N LEU A 39 -10.33 5.78 8.60
CA LEU A 39 -8.89 6.03 8.44
C LEU A 39 -8.05 5.36 9.54
N LYS A 40 -8.49 5.41 10.80
CA LYS A 40 -7.79 4.76 11.90
C LYS A 40 -7.81 3.24 11.77
N ASP A 41 -8.93 2.68 11.33
CA ASP A 41 -9.07 1.24 11.18
C ASP A 41 -8.24 0.72 10.01
N THR A 42 -8.24 1.42 8.87
CA THR A 42 -7.34 1.14 7.75
C THR A 42 -5.87 1.29 8.15
N ALA A 43 -5.51 2.30 8.94
CA ALA A 43 -4.14 2.46 9.41
C ALA A 43 -3.66 1.27 10.24
N LYS A 44 -4.50 0.77 11.17
CA LYS A 44 -4.19 -0.44 11.97
C LYS A 44 -4.04 -1.68 11.09
N GLU A 45 -4.87 -1.82 10.07
CA GLU A 45 -4.79 -2.94 9.14
C GLU A 45 -3.48 -2.87 8.32
N LEU A 46 -3.13 -1.70 7.80
CA LEU A 46 -1.86 -1.47 7.13
C LEU A 46 -0.66 -1.73 8.04
N GLU A 47 -0.71 -1.31 9.31
CA GLU A 47 0.31 -1.63 10.32
C GLU A 47 0.43 -3.14 10.53
N SER A 48 -0.71 -3.86 10.59
CA SER A 48 -0.73 -5.31 10.72
C SER A 48 -0.09 -6.01 9.52
N TRP A 49 -0.36 -5.52 8.30
CA TRP A 49 0.23 -6.05 7.07
C TRP A 49 1.71 -5.73 6.95
N ALA A 50 2.11 -4.53 7.35
CA ALA A 50 3.52 -4.13 7.39
C ALA A 50 4.32 -4.94 8.42
N ALA A 51 3.67 -5.43 9.48
CA ALA A 51 4.28 -6.30 10.48
C ALA A 51 4.38 -7.76 10.04
N ILE A 52 3.75 -8.16 8.92
CA ILE A 52 3.91 -9.52 8.39
C ILE A 52 5.40 -9.67 8.00
N PRO A 53 6.11 -10.64 8.59
CA PRO A 53 7.51 -10.87 8.24
C PRO A 53 7.58 -11.20 6.76
N CYS A 54 8.30 -10.36 6.02
CA CYS A 54 8.74 -10.73 4.69
C CYS A 54 9.94 -11.65 4.88
N ASP A 55 9.68 -12.94 5.04
CA ASP A 55 10.74 -13.92 4.91
C ASP A 55 11.39 -13.72 3.55
N THR A 56 12.73 -13.81 3.52
CA THR A 56 13.47 -13.81 2.26
C THR A 56 12.77 -14.79 1.33
N CYS A 57 12.50 -14.40 0.08
CA CYS A 57 11.86 -15.29 -0.89
C CYS A 57 12.74 -16.53 -1.06
N CYS A 58 12.44 -17.57 -0.30
CA CYS A 58 13.15 -18.83 -0.30
C CYS A 58 12.41 -19.76 -1.27
N PRO A 59 13.10 -20.47 -2.17
CA PRO A 59 12.48 -21.42 -3.12
C PRO A 59 11.58 -22.48 -2.46
N GLU A 60 11.79 -22.75 -1.17
CA GLU A 60 11.07 -23.72 -0.35
C GLU A 60 9.78 -23.20 0.30
N HIS A 61 9.64 -21.87 0.48
CA HIS A 61 8.50 -21.26 1.20
C HIS A 61 7.76 -20.20 0.40
N GLY A 62 8.40 -19.62 -0.62
CA GLY A 62 7.71 -18.78 -1.59
C GLY A 62 6.89 -19.69 -2.49
N ALA A 63 5.58 -19.56 -2.48
CA ALA A 63 4.68 -20.16 -3.47
C ALA A 63 4.90 -19.58 -4.89
N CYS A 64 6.13 -19.21 -5.22
CA CYS A 64 6.58 -18.79 -6.54
C CYS A 64 6.47 -20.03 -7.44
N MET A 65 5.51 -19.97 -8.35
CA MET A 65 5.33 -21.00 -9.36
C MET A 65 6.66 -21.14 -10.12
N ILE A 66 7.23 -22.35 -10.14
CA ILE A 66 8.55 -22.67 -10.71
C ILE A 66 8.74 -22.10 -12.13
N LYS A 67 7.66 -21.88 -12.88
CA LYS A 67 7.66 -21.29 -14.23
C LYS A 67 8.08 -19.81 -14.29
N GLU A 68 8.14 -19.10 -13.17
CA GLU A 68 8.57 -17.70 -13.09
C GLU A 68 9.91 -17.53 -12.37
N ALA A 69 10.60 -18.64 -12.04
CA ALA A 69 11.88 -18.62 -11.33
C ALA A 69 12.97 -17.82 -12.07
N GLU A 70 12.93 -17.79 -13.40
CA GLU A 70 13.81 -16.99 -14.27
C GLU A 70 13.60 -15.47 -14.13
N HIS A 71 12.45 -15.04 -13.60
CA HIS A 71 12.11 -13.64 -13.30
C HIS A 71 12.26 -13.30 -11.82
N CYS A 72 12.73 -14.25 -11.01
CA CYS A 72 12.96 -14.02 -9.58
C CYS A 72 14.04 -12.96 -9.39
N HIS A 73 13.75 -11.88 -8.66
CA HIS A 73 14.72 -10.81 -8.37
C HIS A 73 15.91 -11.28 -7.50
N LEU A 74 15.86 -12.51 -6.96
CA LEU A 74 16.97 -13.18 -6.27
C LEU A 74 17.80 -14.08 -7.20
N ALA A 75 17.40 -14.28 -8.46
CA ALA A 75 18.17 -15.03 -9.45
C ALA A 75 19.51 -14.32 -9.68
N GLY A 76 20.56 -14.80 -8.99
CA GLY A 76 21.91 -14.23 -9.03
C GLY A 76 22.44 -13.74 -7.68
N ARG A 77 21.66 -13.73 -6.60
CA ARG A 77 22.19 -13.50 -5.25
C ARG A 77 22.70 -14.82 -4.69
N THR A 78 23.99 -15.10 -4.88
CA THR A 78 24.66 -16.19 -4.16
C THR A 78 24.61 -15.87 -2.67
N ASN A 79 24.05 -16.80 -1.88
CA ASN A 79 23.93 -16.71 -0.43
C ASN A 79 25.29 -16.34 0.19
N THR A 80 25.44 -15.09 0.62
CA THR A 80 26.41 -14.76 1.68
C THR A 80 25.62 -14.76 2.97
N GLY A 81 25.75 -15.87 3.69
CA GLY A 81 25.11 -16.07 4.98
C GLY A 81 25.42 -14.92 5.92
N ARG A 82 24.37 -14.34 6.49
CA ARG A 82 24.48 -13.46 7.64
C ARG A 82 24.15 -14.27 8.87
N THR A 83 25.18 -14.76 9.55
CA THR A 83 25.09 -15.25 10.92
C THR A 83 24.92 -14.03 11.83
N ASP A 84 23.69 -13.76 12.28
CA ASP A 84 23.48 -12.92 13.46
C ASP A 84 23.31 -13.84 14.68
N THR A 85 23.95 -13.41 15.76
CA THR A 85 24.33 -14.16 16.97
C THR A 85 23.15 -14.39 17.92
#